data_AF-A0A7W0TLX9-F1
#
_entry.id   AF-A0A7W0TLX9-F1
#
_cell.length_a   1.000
_cell.length_b   1.000
_cell.length_c   1.000
_cell.angle_alpha   90.00
_cell.angle_beta   90.00
_cell.angle_gamma   90.00
#
_symmetry.space_group_name_H-M   'P 1'
#
loop_
_entity.id
_entity.type
_entity.pdbx_description
1 polymer ?
#
loop_
_entity_poly.entity_id
_entity_poly.type
_entity_poly.pdbx_seq_one_letter_code
_entity_poly.pdbx_strand_id
1 'polypeptide(L)'
;MDARTPGGAYAGGAHPGTDLGAERGEDRSIGEILSDVTTDLSTLMRQELELAKAELKQTATRAGTGAGLFGGAAVAGHMVLLFLSISLWWGLGNLVGRGWSALIVAVIWAIIAAVLALTGRGQLARVRGIPSTTETVAKIPDALQGNEPPHPFSGNQFTGTGQENQR
;
A
#
# COMPACT_ATOMS: atom_id res chain seq x y z
N MET A 1 23.25 65.92 -27.59
CA MET A 1 23.45 66.54 -26.27
C MET A 1 22.90 65.58 -25.23
N ASP A 2 23.63 64.75 -24.49
CA ASP A 2 25.04 64.38 -24.34
C ASP A 2 25.00 62.99 -23.65
N ALA A 3 25.70 61.92 -24.04
CA ALA A 3 27.14 61.73 -24.28
C ALA A 3 28.02 62.06 -23.07
N ARG A 4 28.18 61.10 -22.13
CA ARG A 4 29.50 60.54 -21.76
C ARG A 4 29.49 59.55 -20.58
N THR A 5 30.13 58.42 -20.83
CA THR A 5 30.95 57.58 -19.96
C THR A 5 32.09 58.40 -19.29
N PRO A 6 32.62 57.96 -18.13
CA PRO A 6 33.80 57.07 -18.12
C PRO A 6 33.60 55.92 -17.11
N GLY A 7 34.06 54.69 -17.35
CA GLY A 7 35.44 54.34 -17.73
C GLY A 7 36.14 53.76 -16.50
N GLY A 8 35.63 52.64 -15.98
CA GLY A 8 36.29 51.85 -14.94
C GLY A 8 37.10 50.73 -15.58
N ALA A 9 38.42 50.93 -15.64
CA ALA A 9 39.37 49.96 -16.13
C ALA A 9 39.45 48.75 -15.19
N TYR A 10 38.97 47.59 -15.64
CA TYR A 10 39.29 46.31 -15.01
C TYR A 10 40.62 45.81 -15.58
N ALA A 11 41.69 46.19 -14.89
CA ALA A 11 43.02 45.65 -15.14
C ALA A 11 43.09 44.20 -14.65
N GLY A 12 43.28 43.29 -15.62
CA GLY A 12 44.16 42.14 -15.55
C GLY A 12 44.25 41.37 -14.23
N GLY A 13 43.26 40.51 -13.99
CA GLY A 13 43.46 39.27 -13.23
C GLY A 13 43.31 38.11 -14.21
N ALA A 14 44.43 37.66 -14.76
CA ALA A 14 44.47 36.43 -15.55
C ALA A 14 44.02 35.26 -14.67
N HIS A 15 42.80 34.76 -14.91
CA HIS A 15 42.45 33.39 -14.57
C HIS A 15 42.80 32.53 -15.79
N PRO A 16 43.96 31.86 -15.79
CA PRO A 16 44.25 30.84 -16.78
C PRO A 16 43.32 29.66 -16.51
N GLY A 17 42.75 29.11 -17.58
CA GLY A 17 41.83 27.99 -17.48
C GLY A 17 40.38 28.43 -17.44
N THR A 18 39.90 28.96 -18.56
CA THR A 18 38.67 28.42 -19.13
C THR A 18 38.84 26.90 -19.15
N ASP A 19 38.41 26.22 -18.09
CA ASP A 19 38.15 24.78 -18.14
C ASP A 19 36.90 24.62 -19.01
N LEU A 20 37.14 24.80 -20.30
CA LEU A 20 36.34 24.24 -21.35
C LEU A 20 36.46 22.73 -21.15
N GLY A 21 35.60 22.18 -20.30
CA GLY A 21 35.31 20.74 -20.24
C GLY A 21 34.70 20.21 -21.55
N ALA A 22 34.94 20.89 -22.67
CA ALA A 22 34.63 20.51 -24.03
C ALA A 22 35.82 19.82 -24.74
N GLU A 23 37.01 19.70 -24.13
CA GLU A 23 38.18 18.99 -24.70
C GLU A 23 38.62 17.74 -23.91
N ARG A 24 37.69 16.93 -23.42
CA ARG A 24 37.93 15.51 -23.05
C ARG A 24 36.87 14.58 -23.65
N GLY A 25 36.60 14.79 -24.93
CA GLY A 25 35.53 14.15 -25.68
C GLY A 25 35.83 12.76 -26.25
N GLU A 26 37.06 12.23 -26.17
CA GLU A 26 37.42 11.06 -27.00
C GLU A 26 37.93 9.81 -26.28
N ASP A 27 38.02 9.79 -24.95
CA ASP A 27 38.41 8.56 -24.21
C ASP A 27 37.60 8.34 -22.92
N ARG A 28 36.35 8.81 -22.86
CA ARG A 28 35.44 8.31 -21.81
C ARG A 28 35.07 6.88 -22.15
N SER A 29 35.60 5.96 -21.37
CA SER A 29 35.32 4.53 -21.51
C SER A 29 33.81 4.30 -21.43
N ILE A 30 33.29 3.40 -22.26
CA ILE A 30 31.89 2.93 -22.19
C ILE A 30 31.53 2.46 -20.77
N GLY A 31 32.52 1.95 -20.02
CA GLY A 31 32.34 1.56 -18.62
C GLY A 31 32.04 2.73 -17.68
N GLU A 32 32.57 3.93 -17.96
CA GLU A 32 32.37 5.13 -17.15
C GLU A 32 30.97 5.73 -17.38
N ILE A 33 30.51 5.77 -18.64
CA ILE A 33 29.15 6.20 -18.98
C ILE A 33 28.09 5.23 -18.42
N LEU A 34 28.34 3.92 -18.48
CA LEU A 34 27.45 2.92 -17.90
C LEU A 34 27.41 3.00 -16.36
N SER A 35 28.55 3.32 -15.74
CA SER A 35 28.65 3.54 -14.29
C SER A 35 27.81 4.74 -13.85
N ASP A 36 27.87 5.85 -14.58
CA ASP A 36 27.08 7.06 -14.29
C ASP A 36 25.58 6.79 -14.44
N VAL A 37 25.15 6.16 -15.54
CA VAL A 37 23.73 5.80 -15.76
C VAL A 37 23.21 4.84 -14.68
N THR A 38 24.01 3.87 -14.26
CA THR A 38 23.65 2.94 -13.19
C THR A 38 23.51 3.67 -11.84
N THR A 39 24.39 4.64 -11.60
CA THR A 39 24.36 5.48 -10.39
C THR A 39 23.14 6.39 -10.37
N ASP A 40 22.78 6.99 -11.50
CA ASP A 40 21.60 7.84 -11.65
C ASP A 40 20.31 7.03 -11.45
N LEU A 41 20.22 5.83 -12.05
CA LEU A 41 19.07 4.95 -11.87
C LEU A 41 18.94 4.47 -10.41
N SER A 42 20.06 4.12 -9.77
CA SER A 42 20.10 3.78 -8.34
C SER A 42 19.62 4.94 -7.47
N THR A 43 19.95 6.18 -7.86
CA THR A 43 19.52 7.40 -7.17
C THR A 43 18.02 7.63 -7.33
N LEU A 44 17.48 7.50 -8.54
CA LEU A 44 16.03 7.60 -8.79
C LEU A 44 15.24 6.53 -8.03
N MET A 45 15.69 5.28 -8.05
CA MET A 45 15.06 4.19 -7.30
C MET A 45 15.02 4.47 -5.79
N ARG A 46 16.09 5.03 -5.22
CA ARG A 46 16.11 5.43 -3.81
C ARG A 46 15.14 6.57 -3.55
N GLN A 47 15.04 7.56 -4.44
CA GLN A 47 14.11 8.67 -4.29
C GLN A 47 12.65 8.23 -4.35
N GLU A 48 12.28 7.36 -5.30
CA GLU A 48 10.94 6.77 -5.39
C GLU A 48 10.60 5.96 -4.13
N LEU A 49 11.57 5.20 -3.60
CA LEU A 49 11.40 4.48 -2.34
C LEU A 49 11.26 5.41 -1.14
N GLU A 50 12.05 6.49 -1.06
CA GLU A 50 11.94 7.47 0.01
C GLU A 50 10.59 8.20 -0.03
N LEU A 51 10.11 8.54 -1.23
CA LEU A 51 8.80 9.14 -1.43
C LEU A 51 7.67 8.18 -1.04
N ALA A 52 7.71 6.94 -1.54
CA ALA A 52 6.74 5.90 -1.17
C ALA A 52 6.75 5.62 0.33
N LYS A 53 7.94 5.59 0.95
CA LYS A 53 8.08 5.45 2.40
C LYS A 53 7.50 6.64 3.15
N ALA A 54 7.68 7.87 2.65
CA ALA A 54 7.08 9.07 3.23
C ALA A 54 5.55 9.03 3.15
N GLU A 55 4.99 8.65 2.01
CA GLU A 55 3.55 8.52 1.80
C GLU A 55 2.94 7.41 2.67
N LEU A 56 3.61 6.26 2.76
CA LEU A 56 3.22 5.18 3.66
C LEU A 56 3.27 5.64 5.12
N LYS A 57 4.31 6.35 5.55
CA LYS A 57 4.42 6.87 6.92
C LYS A 57 3.31 7.88 7.24
N GLN A 58 3.02 8.77 6.29
CA GLN A 58 1.95 9.76 6.43
C GLN A 58 0.58 9.09 6.50
N THR A 59 0.33 8.09 5.65
CA THR A 59 -0.89 7.28 5.65
C THR A 59 -1.03 6.50 6.95
N ALA A 60 0.03 5.82 7.39
CA ALA A 60 0.06 5.05 8.63
C ALA A 60 -0.17 5.95 9.86
N THR A 61 0.40 7.16 9.86
CA THR A 61 0.20 8.13 10.95
C THR A 61 -1.24 8.61 10.98
N ARG A 62 -1.81 9.00 9.84
CA ARG A 62 -3.22 9.43 9.76
C ARG A 62 -4.18 8.31 10.17
N ALA A 63 -3.97 7.10 9.66
CA ALA A 63 -4.75 5.94 10.03
C ALA A 63 -4.60 5.60 11.52
N GLY A 64 -3.37 5.66 12.05
CA GLY A 64 -3.06 5.42 13.47
C GLY A 64 -3.69 6.45 14.40
N THR A 65 -3.62 7.74 14.05
CA THR A 65 -4.30 8.81 14.81
C THR A 65 -5.80 8.62 14.76
N GLY A 66 -6.38 8.33 13.59
CA GLY A 66 -7.81 8.04 13.46
C GLY A 66 -8.24 6.86 14.33
N ALA A 67 -7.53 5.73 14.23
CA ALA A 67 -7.78 4.55 15.04
C ALA A 67 -7.64 4.84 16.55
N GLY A 68 -6.63 5.61 16.95
CA GLY A 68 -6.42 6.03 18.34
C GLY A 68 -7.55 6.91 18.87
N LEU A 69 -8.01 7.89 18.07
CA LEU A 69 -9.15 8.75 18.43
C LEU A 69 -10.45 7.94 18.56
N PHE A 70 -10.74 7.04 17.62
CA PHE A 70 -11.91 6.18 17.71
C PHE A 70 -11.82 5.19 18.90
N GLY A 71 -10.63 4.65 19.17
CA GLY A 71 -10.39 3.82 20.35
C GLY A 71 -10.64 4.59 21.65
N GLY A 72 -10.08 5.80 21.77
CA GLY A 72 -10.31 6.69 22.91
C GLY A 72 -11.78 7.08 23.06
N ALA A 73 -12.46 7.41 21.96
CA ALA A 73 -13.89 7.73 21.94
C ALA A 73 -14.76 6.53 22.36
N ALA A 74 -14.39 5.30 21.98
CA ALA A 74 -15.08 4.10 22.42
C ALA A 74 -14.98 3.91 23.94
N VAL A 75 -13.79 4.08 24.52
CA VAL A 75 -13.57 3.98 25.97
C VAL A 75 -14.31 5.11 26.71
N ALA A 76 -14.18 6.35 26.25
CA ALA A 76 -14.86 7.50 26.85
C ALA A 76 -16.40 7.35 26.76
N GLY A 77 -16.91 6.94 25.61
CA GLY A 77 -18.34 6.65 25.40
C GLY A 77 -18.83 5.53 26.31
N HIS A 78 -18.04 4.47 26.51
CA HIS A 78 -18.37 3.40 27.47
C HIS A 78 -18.45 3.93 28.91
N MET A 79 -17.53 4.78 29.34
CA MET A 79 -17.58 5.42 30.67
C MET A 79 -18.81 6.30 30.84
N VAL A 80 -19.17 7.10 29.83
CA VAL A 80 -20.40 7.91 29.85
C VAL A 80 -21.63 7.01 30.01
N LEU A 81 -21.72 5.92 29.24
CA LEU A 81 -22.83 4.98 29.33
C LEU A 81 -22.91 4.29 30.71
N LEU A 82 -21.77 3.95 31.32
CA LEU A 82 -21.71 3.40 32.67
C LEU A 82 -22.25 4.39 33.70
N PHE A 83 -21.75 5.63 33.71
CA PHE A 83 -22.21 6.65 34.66
C PHE A 83 -23.68 7.02 34.43
N LEU A 84 -24.13 7.08 33.18
CA LEU A 84 -25.54 7.29 32.85
C LEU A 84 -26.42 6.16 33.40
N SER A 85 -25.95 4.91 33.33
CA SER A 85 -26.67 3.75 33.87
C SER A 85 -26.79 3.81 35.39
N ILE A 86 -25.70 4.16 36.08
CA ILE A 86 -25.70 4.32 37.54
C ILE A 86 -26.61 5.49 37.94
N SER A 87 -26.52 6.61 37.24
CA SER A 87 -27.36 7.79 37.46
C SER A 87 -28.85 7.45 37.26
N LEU A 88 -29.19 6.73 36.18
CA LEU A 88 -30.55 6.31 35.90
C LEU A 88 -31.07 5.34 36.96
N TRP A 89 -30.25 4.38 37.39
CA TRP A 89 -30.60 3.47 38.49
C TRP A 89 -30.87 4.25 39.77
N TRP A 90 -29.97 5.15 40.18
CA TRP A 90 -30.16 5.97 41.38
C TRP A 90 -31.38 6.89 41.28
N GLY A 91 -31.58 7.53 40.13
CA GLY A 91 -32.72 8.41 39.87
C GLY A 91 -34.06 7.68 39.95
N LEU A 92 -34.19 6.55 39.25
CA LEU A 92 -35.37 5.68 39.34
C LEU A 92 -35.53 5.10 40.74
N GLY A 93 -34.42 4.87 41.44
CA GLY A 93 -34.40 4.33 42.80
C GLY A 93 -35.21 5.15 43.78
N ASN A 94 -35.27 6.47 43.57
CA ASN A 94 -36.06 7.39 44.39
C ASN A 94 -37.57 7.35 44.07
N LEU A 95 -37.97 6.82 42.91
CA LEU A 95 -39.37 6.77 42.47
C LEU A 95 -40.00 5.39 42.71
N VAL A 96 -39.29 4.32 42.33
CA VAL A 96 -39.83 2.94 42.32
C VAL A 96 -39.05 1.96 43.21
N GLY A 97 -38.02 2.45 43.90
CA GLY A 97 -37.12 1.64 44.72
C GLY A 97 -35.95 1.04 43.94
N ARG A 98 -34.82 0.86 44.62
CA ARG A 98 -33.55 0.46 43.99
C ARG A 98 -33.60 -0.91 43.32
N GLY A 99 -34.36 -1.87 43.86
CA GLY A 99 -34.50 -3.21 43.28
C GLY A 99 -35.19 -3.19 41.90
N TRP A 100 -36.35 -2.57 41.81
CA TRP A 100 -37.10 -2.43 40.54
C TRP A 100 -36.38 -1.57 39.53
N SER A 101 -35.66 -0.55 39.99
CA SER A 101 -34.84 0.29 39.12
C SER A 101 -33.73 -0.49 38.44
N ALA A 102 -33.10 -1.44 39.14
CA ALA A 102 -32.08 -2.31 38.57
C ALA A 102 -32.65 -3.16 37.43
N LEU A 103 -33.85 -3.72 37.62
CA LEU A 103 -34.54 -4.51 36.59
C LEU A 103 -34.89 -3.68 35.35
N ILE A 104 -35.38 -2.45 35.54
CA ILE A 104 -35.69 -1.55 34.42
C ILE A 104 -34.42 -1.23 33.62
N VAL A 105 -33.33 -0.86 34.30
CA VAL A 105 -32.05 -0.55 33.64
C VAL A 105 -31.49 -1.79 32.92
N ALA A 106 -31.62 -2.98 33.51
CA ALA A 106 -31.21 -4.23 32.87
C ALA A 106 -32.00 -4.54 31.60
N VAL A 107 -33.32 -4.33 31.62
CA VAL A 107 -34.18 -4.52 30.43
C VAL A 107 -33.80 -3.53 29.32
N ILE A 108 -33.54 -2.26 29.65
CA ILE A 108 -33.08 -1.26 28.68
C ILE A 108 -31.78 -1.72 28.01
N TRP A 109 -30.80 -2.18 28.81
CA TRP A 109 -29.54 -2.69 28.26
C TRP A 109 -29.71 -3.96 27.44
N ALA A 110 -30.61 -4.87 27.83
CA ALA A 110 -30.92 -6.06 27.05
C ALA A 110 -31.46 -5.70 25.65
N ILE A 111 -32.35 -4.70 25.57
CA ILE A 111 -32.88 -4.21 24.29
C ILE A 111 -31.76 -3.60 23.44
N ILE A 112 -30.95 -2.72 24.03
CA ILE A 112 -29.80 -2.10 23.33
C ILE A 112 -28.86 -3.19 22.80
N ALA A 113 -28.50 -4.17 23.64
CA ALA A 113 -27.63 -5.27 23.25
C ALA A 113 -28.22 -6.13 22.12
N ALA A 114 -29.52 -6.41 22.15
CA ALA A 114 -30.20 -7.14 21.08
C ALA A 114 -30.12 -6.37 19.74
N VAL A 115 -30.41 -5.07 19.75
CA VAL A 115 -30.31 -4.21 18.55
C VAL A 115 -28.88 -4.18 18.01
N LEU A 116 -27.88 -3.96 18.88
CA LEU A 116 -26.46 -3.94 18.48
C LEU A 116 -26.01 -5.30 17.92
N ALA A 117 -26.44 -6.41 18.53
CA ALA A 117 -26.08 -7.74 18.04
C ALA A 117 -26.70 -8.05 16.66
N LEU A 118 -27.96 -7.65 16.44
CA LEU A 118 -28.64 -7.87 15.15
C LEU A 118 -28.04 -6.99 14.04
N THR A 119 -27.83 -5.71 14.33
CA THR A 119 -27.20 -4.77 13.38
C THR A 119 -25.76 -5.16 13.07
N GLY A 120 -24.96 -5.49 14.09
CA GLY A 120 -23.59 -5.96 13.94
C GLY A 120 -23.51 -7.22 13.09
N ARG A 121 -24.39 -8.20 13.33
CA ARG A 121 -24.50 -9.40 12.48
C ARG A 121 -24.81 -9.07 11.03
N GLY A 122 -25.73 -8.14 10.77
CA GLY A 122 -26.06 -7.68 9.41
C GLY A 122 -24.87 -7.04 8.69
N GLN A 123 -24.09 -6.21 9.40
CA GLN A 123 -22.90 -5.57 8.85
C GLN A 123 -21.78 -6.59 8.56
N LEU A 124 -21.54 -7.55 9.47
CA LEU A 124 -20.58 -8.63 9.24
C LEU A 124 -20.97 -9.54 8.06
N ALA A 125 -22.26 -9.81 7.89
CA ALA A 125 -22.77 -10.59 6.77
C ALA A 125 -22.52 -9.89 5.41
N ARG A 126 -22.62 -8.55 5.37
CA ARG A 126 -22.33 -7.76 4.15
C ARG A 126 -20.85 -7.78 3.78
N VAL A 127 -19.95 -7.73 4.77
CA VAL A 127 -18.49 -7.79 4.53
C VAL A 127 -18.05 -9.18 4.05
N ARG A 128 -18.68 -10.25 4.55
CA ARG A 128 -18.46 -11.63 4.07
C ARG A 128 -19.00 -11.90 2.65
N GLY A 129 -19.77 -10.99 2.08
CA GLY A 129 -20.27 -11.06 0.71
C GLY A 129 -19.24 -10.69 -0.37
N ILE A 130 -18.03 -10.25 0.00
CA ILE A 130 -16.92 -10.15 -0.95
C ILE A 130 -16.39 -11.58 -1.16
N PRO A 131 -16.57 -12.18 -2.36
CA PRO A 131 -16.18 -13.55 -2.60
C PRO A 131 -14.71 -13.73 -2.24
N SER A 132 -14.47 -14.71 -1.37
CA SER A 132 -13.16 -15.17 -0.96
C SER A 132 -12.33 -15.49 -2.20
N THR A 133 -11.48 -14.55 -2.64
CA THR A 133 -10.40 -14.81 -3.59
C THR A 133 -9.44 -15.90 -3.10
N THR A 134 -9.65 -16.43 -1.90
CA THR A 134 -9.09 -17.69 -1.39
C THR A 134 -9.45 -18.91 -2.25
N GLU A 135 -10.62 -18.95 -2.91
CA GLU A 135 -10.94 -20.06 -3.84
C GLU A 135 -10.15 -19.96 -5.15
N THR A 136 -9.82 -18.75 -5.60
CA THR A 136 -8.96 -18.55 -6.79
C THR A 136 -7.50 -18.87 -6.47
N VAL A 137 -7.01 -18.55 -5.27
CA VAL A 137 -5.64 -18.89 -4.83
C VAL A 137 -5.48 -20.41 -4.60
N ALA A 138 -6.53 -21.10 -4.13
CA ALA A 138 -6.52 -22.56 -3.97
C ALA A 138 -6.62 -23.34 -5.30
N LYS A 139 -6.94 -22.67 -6.43
CA LYS A 139 -7.05 -23.28 -7.76
C LYS A 139 -5.80 -23.16 -8.63
N ILE A 140 -4.67 -22.66 -8.11
CA ILE A 140 -3.37 -22.68 -8.81
C ILE A 140 -2.34 -23.64 -8.16
N PRO A 141 -2.66 -24.92 -7.85
CA PRO A 141 -1.63 -25.96 -7.72
C PRO A 141 -1.35 -26.68 -9.04
N ASP A 142 -2.34 -26.82 -9.93
CA ASP A 142 -2.21 -27.65 -11.15
C ASP A 142 -1.37 -27.01 -12.26
N ALA A 143 -1.27 -25.68 -12.30
CA ALA A 143 -0.37 -24.99 -13.24
C ALA A 143 1.10 -24.93 -12.75
N LEU A 144 1.35 -25.25 -11.47
CA LEU A 144 2.70 -25.39 -10.91
C LEU A 144 3.16 -26.85 -10.83
N GLN A 145 2.24 -27.81 -10.93
CA GLN A 145 2.56 -29.21 -11.16
C GLN A 145 2.56 -29.47 -12.66
N GLY A 146 3.68 -29.12 -13.30
CA GLY A 146 3.96 -29.43 -14.70
C GLY A 146 3.90 -30.92 -14.97
N ASN A 147 2.70 -31.43 -15.24
CA ASN A 147 2.49 -32.70 -15.90
C ASN A 147 2.21 -32.40 -17.37
N GLU A 148 3.25 -31.95 -18.08
CA GLU A 148 3.24 -32.04 -19.54
C GLU A 148 3.16 -33.54 -19.88
N PRO A 149 2.12 -33.99 -20.61
CA PRO A 149 2.11 -35.36 -21.11
C PRO A 149 3.34 -35.54 -22.01
N PRO A 150 4.10 -36.64 -21.86
CA PRO A 150 5.25 -36.87 -22.72
C PRO A 150 4.78 -36.94 -24.17
N HIS A 151 5.16 -35.95 -24.98
CA HIS A 151 4.98 -36.02 -26.41
C HIS A 151 5.75 -37.24 -26.93
N PRO A 152 5.08 -38.26 -27.49
CA PRO A 152 5.80 -39.38 -28.09
C PRO A 152 6.59 -38.83 -29.27
N PHE A 153 7.92 -38.91 -29.17
CA PHE A 153 8.79 -38.76 -30.33
C PHE A 153 8.36 -39.78 -31.37
N SER A 154 7.66 -39.33 -32.41
CA SER A 154 7.39 -40.10 -33.61
C SER A 154 8.70 -40.26 -34.38
N GLY A 155 9.55 -41.17 -33.88
CA GLY A 155 10.68 -41.68 -34.62
C GLY A 155 10.20 -42.50 -35.82
N ASN A 156 10.95 -42.37 -36.92
CA ASN A 156 10.91 -43.15 -38.16
C ASN A 156 10.11 -42.52 -39.31
N GLN A 157 10.71 -41.52 -39.96
CA GLN A 157 10.46 -41.19 -41.36
C GLN A 157 11.61 -41.64 -42.28
N PHE A 158 12.42 -42.60 -41.85
CA PHE A 158 13.38 -43.28 -42.71
C PHE A 158 12.81 -44.63 -43.14
N THR A 159 12.06 -44.64 -44.23
CA THR A 159 11.86 -45.87 -45.00
C THR A 159 11.89 -45.51 -46.48
N GLY A 160 13.06 -45.68 -47.07
CA GLY A 160 13.20 -45.75 -48.52
C GLY A 160 12.48 -46.99 -49.03
N THR A 161 11.66 -46.80 -50.05
CA THR A 161 11.31 -47.86 -50.99
C THR A 161 11.48 -47.29 -52.39
N GLY A 162 12.67 -47.52 -52.94
CA GLY A 162 12.79 -47.63 -54.38
C GLY A 162 12.18 -48.97 -54.78
N GLN A 163 11.15 -48.95 -55.63
CA GLN A 163 10.66 -50.06 -56.44
C GLN A 163 9.53 -49.50 -57.31
N GLU A 164 9.89 -48.79 -58.38
CA GLU A 164 9.00 -48.67 -59.53
C GLU A 164 9.85 -48.90 -60.79
N ASN A 165 10.02 -50.18 -61.11
CA ASN A 165 10.66 -50.67 -62.32
C ASN A 165 9.84 -51.84 -62.89
N GLN A 166 9.23 -51.59 -64.05
CA GLN A 166 8.85 -52.56 -65.09
C GLN A 166 7.80 -53.62 -64.74
N ARG A 167 6.60 -53.52 -65.35
CA ARG A 167 6.24 -54.23 -66.60
C ARG A 167 5.04 -53.57 -67.27
#